data_AF-A0A7C1RJN3-F1
#
_entry.id   AF-A0A7C1RJN3-F1
#
_cell.length_a   1.000
_cell.length_b   1.000
_cell.length_c   1.000
_cell.angle_alpha   90.00
_cell.angle_beta   90.00
_cell.angle_gamma   90.00
#
_symmetry.space_group_name_H-M   'P 1'
#
loop_
_entity.id
_entity.type
_entity.pdbx_description
1 polymer ?
#
loop_
_entity_poly.entity_id
_entity_poly.type
_entity_poly.pdbx_seq_one_letter_code
_entity_poly.pdbx_strand_id
1 'polypeptide(L)'
;MQDKIKVEETKDRFGFQWNLLNDKFHAHFNEEFDEISPFIQKEDFAQKIVLDAGCGTGRITDIAAKCGAKIAVGVDISPSVYAARINNVDNANAFIAQADLNSLPFKPVFDIITSIGVLHHTPDAHKSFLNLGKYLKPGGRIEILIYAKEGSRVARIMMDVLRKFIYKRSHRVRNAISFIINIMLSIACGVYFWAMVIFNKRRLKSGKDYLIYLYHKGFIYRQVVILDNLSTPIIHFFSRDEIASWFKELEFENFKIKNRNNNTWCAYAERPFK
;
A
#
# COMPACT_ATOMS: atom_id res chain seq x y z
N MET A 1 -21.34 6.28 14.05
CA MET A 1 -20.88 7.69 13.98
C MET A 1 -19.36 7.80 14.02
N GLN A 2 -18.68 7.07 14.92
CA GLN A 2 -17.22 7.10 15.08
C GLN A 2 -16.44 6.58 13.85
N ASP A 3 -16.94 5.56 13.16
CA ASP A 3 -16.26 5.04 11.95
C ASP A 3 -16.33 6.01 10.77
N LYS A 4 -17.45 6.73 10.59
CA LYS A 4 -17.57 7.78 9.57
C LYS A 4 -16.56 8.91 9.80
N ILE A 5 -16.34 9.31 11.05
CA ILE A 5 -15.34 10.33 11.41
C ILE A 5 -13.94 9.83 11.07
N LYS A 6 -13.61 8.58 11.43
CA LYS A 6 -12.29 8.01 11.11
C LYS A 6 -12.07 7.89 9.60
N VAL A 7 -13.10 7.55 8.83
CA VAL A 7 -13.02 7.52 7.35
C VAL A 7 -12.71 8.89 6.78
N GLU A 8 -13.41 9.95 7.23
CA GLU A 8 -13.16 11.30 6.75
C GLU A 8 -11.76 11.81 7.16
N GLU A 9 -11.30 11.49 8.37
CA GLU A 9 -9.94 11.78 8.79
C GLU A 9 -8.90 11.05 7.92
N THR A 10 -9.09 9.76 7.66
CA THR A 10 -8.23 8.96 6.77
C THR A 10 -8.15 9.59 5.39
N LYS A 11 -9.29 10.00 4.84
CA LYS A 11 -9.43 10.64 3.53
C LYS A 11 -8.63 11.95 3.44
N ASP A 12 -8.78 12.84 4.42
CA ASP A 12 -8.03 14.10 4.50
C ASP A 12 -6.51 13.86 4.58
N ARG A 13 -6.09 12.89 5.40
CA ARG A 13 -4.67 12.60 5.67
C ARG A 13 -3.96 12.03 4.45
N PHE A 14 -4.54 11.03 3.81
CA PHE A 14 -3.97 10.47 2.59
C PHE A 14 -4.02 11.48 1.45
N GLY A 15 -5.07 12.29 1.35
CA GLY A 15 -5.11 13.41 0.41
C GLY A 15 -3.93 14.35 0.57
N PHE A 16 -3.62 14.79 1.81
CA PHE A 16 -2.47 15.65 2.07
C PHE A 16 -1.13 14.96 1.75
N GLN A 17 -0.92 13.75 2.28
CA GLN A 17 0.34 13.02 2.16
C GLN A 17 0.71 12.71 0.70
N TRP A 18 -0.25 12.15 -0.04
CA TRP A 18 -0.01 11.73 -1.42
C TRP A 18 0.20 12.91 -2.35
N ASN A 19 -0.49 14.03 -2.13
CA ASN A 19 -0.24 15.25 -2.89
C ASN A 19 1.12 15.88 -2.53
N LEU A 20 1.52 15.88 -1.25
CA LEU A 20 2.82 16.41 -0.81
C LEU A 20 4.02 15.66 -1.40
N LEU A 21 3.89 14.35 -1.58
CA LEU A 21 4.99 13.47 -1.99
C LEU A 21 4.87 13.00 -3.45
N ASN A 22 3.85 13.47 -4.18
CA ASN A 22 3.49 13.01 -5.52
C ASN A 22 4.71 12.94 -6.46
N ASP A 23 5.31 14.09 -6.75
CA ASP A 23 6.35 14.20 -7.79
C ASP A 23 7.57 13.34 -7.48
N LYS A 24 7.91 13.23 -6.19
CA LYS A 24 9.09 12.47 -5.74
C LYS A 24 8.84 10.96 -5.70
N PHE A 25 7.62 10.55 -5.37
CA PHE A 25 7.30 9.13 -5.16
C PHE A 25 6.71 8.46 -6.41
N HIS A 26 6.09 9.22 -7.31
CA HIS A 26 5.59 8.70 -8.58
C HIS A 26 6.72 8.31 -9.54
N ALA A 27 7.78 9.14 -9.62
CA ALA A 27 8.90 8.93 -10.55
C ALA A 27 9.72 7.64 -10.29
N HIS A 28 9.81 7.20 -9.04
CA HIS A 28 10.65 6.05 -8.64
C HIS A 28 9.90 4.71 -8.66
N PHE A 29 8.59 4.71 -8.92
CA PHE A 29 7.75 3.55 -8.64
C PHE A 29 7.86 2.42 -9.66
N ASN A 30 8.22 2.73 -10.90
CA ASN A 30 8.38 1.71 -11.95
C ASN A 30 9.43 0.65 -11.58
N GLU A 31 10.45 1.01 -10.82
CA GLU A 31 11.52 0.12 -10.36
C GLU A 31 11.08 -0.73 -9.15
N GLU A 32 10.07 -0.28 -8.40
CA GLU A 32 9.62 -0.96 -7.18
C GLU A 32 8.45 -1.92 -7.41
N PHE A 33 7.81 -1.87 -8.58
CA PHE A 33 6.59 -2.62 -8.87
C PHE A 33 6.71 -4.11 -8.54
N ASP A 34 7.77 -4.78 -8.99
CA ASP A 34 7.95 -6.22 -8.77
C ASP A 34 8.17 -6.57 -7.29
N GLU A 35 8.64 -5.61 -6.48
CA GLU A 35 8.80 -5.80 -5.05
C GLU A 35 7.46 -5.78 -4.32
N ILE A 36 6.56 -4.87 -4.72
CA ILE A 36 5.25 -4.67 -4.07
C ILE A 36 4.14 -5.55 -4.66
N SER A 37 4.34 -6.02 -5.90
CA SER A 37 3.44 -6.87 -6.70
C SER A 37 4.22 -8.09 -7.23
N PRO A 38 4.73 -8.97 -6.35
CA PRO A 38 5.57 -10.10 -6.77
C PRO A 38 4.84 -11.20 -7.56
N PHE A 39 3.49 -11.18 -7.62
CA PHE A 39 2.72 -12.23 -8.28
C PHE A 39 2.11 -11.80 -9.61
N ILE A 40 1.72 -10.54 -9.75
CA ILE A 40 1.27 -9.92 -11.00
C ILE A 40 2.43 -9.14 -11.59
N GLN A 41 2.89 -9.56 -12.77
CA GLN A 41 3.97 -8.91 -13.51
C GLN A 41 3.43 -7.83 -14.44
N LYS A 42 4.31 -6.99 -14.99
CA LYS A 42 3.89 -5.88 -15.87
C LYS A 42 3.19 -6.38 -17.13
N GLU A 43 3.67 -7.49 -17.69
CA GLU A 43 3.15 -8.11 -18.91
C GLU A 43 1.74 -8.68 -18.70
N ASP A 44 1.36 -8.99 -17.46
CA ASP A 44 0.04 -9.52 -17.12
C ASP A 44 -1.09 -8.53 -17.39
N PHE A 45 -0.78 -7.22 -17.45
CA PHE A 45 -1.76 -6.19 -17.73
C PHE A 45 -2.19 -6.16 -19.19
N ALA A 46 -1.41 -6.69 -20.13
CA ALA A 46 -1.70 -6.61 -21.55
C ALA A 46 -3.12 -7.10 -21.89
N GLN A 47 -3.90 -6.24 -22.54
CA GLN A 47 -5.29 -6.48 -22.96
C GLN A 47 -6.27 -6.80 -21.81
N LYS A 48 -5.90 -6.53 -20.54
CA LYS A 48 -6.76 -6.75 -19.37
C LYS A 48 -7.53 -5.50 -18.95
N ILE A 49 -8.69 -5.71 -18.31
CA ILE A 49 -9.41 -4.69 -17.56
C ILE A 49 -8.94 -4.77 -16.11
N VAL A 50 -8.28 -3.72 -15.64
CA VAL A 50 -7.56 -3.67 -14.36
C VAL A 50 -8.25 -2.71 -13.40
N LEU A 51 -8.39 -3.09 -12.13
CA LEU A 51 -8.75 -2.20 -11.03
C LEU A 51 -7.54 -1.99 -10.11
N ASP A 52 -7.18 -0.74 -9.88
CA ASP A 52 -6.26 -0.28 -8.85
C ASP A 52 -7.10 0.30 -7.69
N ALA A 53 -7.36 -0.55 -6.69
CA ALA A 53 -8.26 -0.30 -5.58
C ALA A 53 -7.54 0.39 -4.41
N GLY A 54 -7.77 1.71 -4.28
CA GLY A 54 -7.02 2.63 -3.43
C GLY A 54 -5.79 3.17 -4.14
N CYS A 55 -6.00 3.74 -5.33
CA CYS A 55 -4.93 4.07 -6.27
C CYS A 55 -3.99 5.18 -5.79
N GLY A 56 -4.36 5.95 -4.77
CA GLY A 56 -3.61 7.12 -4.32
C GLY A 56 -3.35 8.08 -5.49
N THR A 57 -2.07 8.30 -5.80
CA THR A 57 -1.62 9.12 -6.95
C THR A 57 -1.63 8.40 -8.30
N GLY A 58 -2.25 7.22 -8.40
CA GLY A 58 -2.51 6.54 -9.69
C GLY A 58 -1.31 5.79 -10.27
N ARG A 59 -0.36 5.37 -9.44
CA ARG A 59 0.91 4.78 -9.91
C ARG A 59 0.75 3.39 -10.54
N ILE A 60 -0.05 2.51 -9.92
CA ILE A 60 -0.32 1.18 -10.48
C ILE A 60 -1.22 1.32 -11.70
N THR A 61 -2.19 2.25 -11.66
CA THR A 61 -3.00 2.61 -12.83
C THR A 61 -2.13 3.05 -14.03
N ASP A 62 -1.12 3.90 -13.80
CA ASP A 62 -0.17 4.35 -14.84
C ASP A 62 0.64 3.19 -15.41
N ILE A 63 1.18 2.32 -14.55
CA ILE A 63 1.91 1.13 -14.97
C ILE A 63 1.02 0.22 -15.82
N ALA A 64 -0.18 -0.12 -15.34
CA ALA A 64 -1.10 -0.98 -16.07
C ALA A 64 -1.45 -0.41 -17.44
N ALA A 65 -1.73 0.89 -17.52
CA ALA A 65 -2.00 1.59 -18.77
C ALA A 65 -0.83 1.51 -19.76
N LYS A 66 0.39 1.85 -19.31
CA LYS A 66 1.63 1.79 -20.11
C LYS A 66 2.01 0.38 -20.55
N CYS A 67 1.67 -0.63 -19.76
CA CYS A 67 1.88 -2.04 -20.08
C CYS A 67 0.77 -2.65 -20.95
N GLY A 68 -0.10 -1.82 -21.54
CA GLY A 68 -1.05 -2.24 -22.57
C GLY A 68 -2.35 -2.80 -22.02
N ALA A 69 -2.75 -2.42 -20.80
CA ALA A 69 -4.11 -2.70 -20.30
C ALA A 69 -5.16 -2.24 -21.32
N LYS A 70 -6.21 -3.04 -21.48
CA LYS A 70 -7.37 -2.62 -22.28
C LYS A 70 -8.04 -1.41 -21.62
N ILE A 71 -8.20 -1.48 -20.30
CA ILE A 71 -8.72 -0.40 -19.45
C ILE A 71 -8.02 -0.52 -18.09
N ALA A 72 -7.45 0.58 -17.59
CA ALA A 72 -6.94 0.67 -16.22
C ALA A 72 -7.83 1.63 -15.43
N VAL A 73 -8.47 1.15 -14.37
CA VAL A 73 -9.36 1.94 -13.51
C VAL A 73 -8.70 2.14 -12.15
N GLY A 74 -8.41 3.38 -11.79
CA GLY A 74 -7.94 3.75 -10.45
C GLY A 74 -9.07 4.35 -9.62
N VAL A 75 -9.28 3.83 -8.42
CA VAL A 75 -10.26 4.38 -7.48
C VAL A 75 -9.60 4.69 -6.14
N ASP A 76 -9.90 5.85 -5.56
CA ASP A 76 -9.46 6.19 -4.21
C ASP A 76 -10.52 7.05 -3.52
N ILE A 77 -10.68 6.90 -2.20
CA ILE A 77 -11.66 7.70 -1.45
C ILE A 77 -11.17 9.14 -1.23
N SER A 78 -9.86 9.36 -1.25
CA SER A 78 -9.19 10.61 -0.92
C SER A 78 -9.06 11.58 -2.11
N PRO A 79 -8.83 12.88 -1.84
CA PRO A 79 -8.51 13.85 -2.89
C PRO A 79 -7.20 13.58 -3.67
N SER A 80 -6.45 12.53 -3.35
CA SER A 80 -5.26 12.14 -4.12
C SER A 80 -5.58 11.79 -5.58
N VAL A 81 -6.85 11.47 -5.88
CA VAL A 81 -7.36 11.25 -7.24
C VAL A 81 -7.12 12.43 -8.19
N TYR A 82 -7.00 13.66 -7.70
CA TYR A 82 -6.70 14.81 -8.57
C TYR A 82 -5.27 14.73 -9.10
N ALA A 83 -4.30 14.39 -8.24
CA ALA A 83 -2.94 14.11 -8.68
C ALA A 83 -2.90 12.87 -9.59
N ALA A 84 -3.66 11.82 -9.26
CA ALA A 84 -3.74 10.64 -10.12
C ALA A 84 -4.25 10.95 -11.53
N ARG A 85 -5.26 11.80 -11.67
CA ARG A 85 -5.75 12.28 -12.98
C ARG A 85 -4.67 13.01 -13.76
N ILE A 86 -3.89 13.88 -13.09
CA ILE A 86 -2.78 14.61 -13.73
C ILE A 86 -1.70 13.62 -14.17
N ASN A 87 -1.28 12.71 -13.30
CA ASN A 87 -0.21 11.75 -13.59
C ASN A 87 -0.58 10.76 -14.70
N ASN A 88 -1.87 10.53 -14.92
CA ASN A 88 -2.40 9.59 -15.93
C ASN A 88 -3.01 10.30 -17.15
N VAL A 89 -2.82 11.62 -17.30
CA VAL A 89 -3.50 12.40 -18.36
C VAL A 89 -3.12 11.93 -19.78
N ASP A 90 -1.90 11.43 -19.95
CA ASP A 90 -1.39 10.94 -21.25
C ASP A 90 -1.82 9.49 -21.56
N ASN A 91 -2.43 8.80 -20.59
CA ASN A 91 -2.88 7.42 -20.74
C ASN A 91 -4.34 7.37 -21.17
N ALA A 92 -4.61 7.25 -22.47
CA ALA A 92 -5.97 7.24 -23.03
C ALA A 92 -6.88 6.10 -22.50
N ASN A 93 -6.28 5.04 -21.96
CA ASN A 93 -6.93 3.87 -21.37
C ASN A 93 -6.99 3.90 -19.84
N ALA A 94 -6.55 4.99 -19.18
CA ALA A 94 -6.59 5.15 -17.73
C ALA A 94 -7.78 6.01 -17.28
N PHE A 95 -8.55 5.50 -16.31
CA PHE A 95 -9.73 6.18 -15.77
C PHE A 95 -9.62 6.28 -14.25
N ILE A 96 -9.66 7.50 -13.73
CA ILE A 96 -9.54 7.76 -12.29
C ILE A 96 -10.86 8.28 -11.73
N ALA A 97 -11.34 7.68 -10.63
CA ALA A 97 -12.55 8.10 -9.94
C ALA A 97 -12.37 8.20 -8.42
N GLN A 98 -13.03 9.19 -7.81
CA GLN A 98 -13.14 9.24 -6.36
C GLN A 98 -14.27 8.32 -5.89
N ALA A 99 -13.98 7.27 -5.14
CA ALA A 99 -14.99 6.30 -4.71
C ALA A 99 -14.58 5.53 -3.46
N ASP A 100 -15.58 5.04 -2.71
CA ASP A 100 -15.39 4.09 -1.61
C ASP A 100 -15.43 2.66 -2.16
N LEU A 101 -14.38 1.87 -1.87
CA LEU A 101 -14.23 0.47 -2.26
C LEU A 101 -15.42 -0.41 -1.83
N ASN A 102 -16.15 -0.02 -0.79
CA ASN A 102 -17.30 -0.75 -0.28
C ASN A 102 -18.60 -0.50 -1.06
N SER A 103 -18.60 0.40 -2.06
CA SER A 103 -19.80 0.81 -2.78
C SER A 103 -19.51 1.12 -4.26
N LEU A 104 -18.60 0.39 -4.88
CA LEU A 104 -18.30 0.59 -6.30
C LEU A 104 -19.45 0.05 -7.18
N PRO A 105 -19.91 0.80 -8.19
CA PRO A 105 -21.04 0.42 -9.04
C PRO A 105 -20.62 -0.52 -10.19
N PHE A 106 -19.72 -1.48 -9.92
CA PHE A 106 -19.21 -2.40 -10.94
C PHE A 106 -19.90 -3.77 -10.88
N LYS A 107 -20.08 -4.37 -12.06
CA LYS A 107 -20.31 -5.81 -12.21
C LYS A 107 -18.96 -6.56 -12.10
N PRO A 108 -18.95 -7.91 -12.09
CA PRO A 108 -17.71 -8.69 -12.15
C PRO A 108 -17.02 -8.54 -13.53
N VAL A 109 -16.26 -7.46 -13.73
CA VAL A 109 -15.70 -7.07 -15.04
C VAL A 109 -14.17 -6.98 -15.07
N PHE A 110 -13.51 -7.02 -13.91
CA PHE A 110 -12.06 -6.89 -13.84
C PHE A 110 -11.39 -8.24 -14.04
N ASP A 111 -10.37 -8.28 -14.90
CA ASP A 111 -9.50 -9.44 -15.08
C ASP A 111 -8.40 -9.44 -14.00
N ILE A 112 -7.99 -8.24 -13.56
CA ILE A 112 -7.01 -8.04 -12.50
C ILE A 112 -7.51 -6.99 -11.52
N ILE A 113 -7.41 -7.28 -10.22
CA ILE A 113 -7.58 -6.30 -9.15
C ILE A 113 -6.29 -6.23 -8.35
N THR A 114 -5.80 -5.03 -8.11
CA THR A 114 -4.68 -4.76 -7.19
C THR A 114 -5.16 -3.87 -6.05
N SER A 115 -4.71 -4.12 -4.82
CA SER A 115 -4.93 -3.22 -3.70
C SER A 115 -3.67 -3.13 -2.84
N ILE A 116 -2.83 -2.15 -3.16
CA ILE A 116 -1.45 -2.09 -2.66
C ILE A 116 -1.32 -1.03 -1.57
N GLY A 117 -1.23 -1.46 -0.31
CA GLY A 117 -1.02 -0.56 0.81
C GLY A 117 -2.31 0.10 1.35
N VAL A 118 -3.48 -0.51 1.12
CA VAL A 118 -4.77 0.16 1.29
C VAL A 118 -5.65 -0.49 2.35
N LEU A 119 -5.96 -1.79 2.20
CA LEU A 119 -7.02 -2.46 2.98
C LEU A 119 -6.83 -2.37 4.50
N HIS A 120 -5.59 -2.32 4.98
CA HIS A 120 -5.30 -2.23 6.41
C HIS A 120 -5.59 -0.85 7.02
N HIS A 121 -5.94 0.14 6.21
CA HIS A 121 -6.40 1.46 6.64
C HIS A 121 -7.92 1.63 6.54
N THR A 122 -8.67 0.63 6.05
CA THR A 122 -10.13 0.70 6.01
C THR A 122 -10.72 0.30 7.37
N PRO A 123 -11.94 0.77 7.73
CA PRO A 123 -12.58 0.42 8.99
C PRO A 123 -12.82 -1.08 9.16
N ASP A 124 -13.01 -1.78 8.05
CA ASP A 124 -13.20 -3.22 7.98
C ASP A 124 -12.46 -3.75 6.75
N ALA A 125 -11.20 -4.14 6.95
CA ALA A 125 -10.33 -4.65 5.91
C ALA A 125 -10.88 -5.94 5.28
N HIS A 126 -11.47 -6.81 6.11
CA HIS A 126 -12.05 -8.07 5.67
C HIS A 126 -13.23 -7.83 4.72
N LYS A 127 -14.21 -7.04 5.16
CA LYS A 127 -15.37 -6.68 4.32
C LYS A 127 -14.96 -5.95 3.05
N SER A 128 -13.98 -5.05 3.15
CA SER A 128 -13.45 -4.33 1.99
C SER A 128 -12.85 -5.30 0.97
N PHE A 129 -12.07 -6.28 1.44
CA PHE A 129 -11.50 -7.35 0.59
C PHE A 129 -12.59 -8.20 -0.08
N LEU A 130 -13.57 -8.68 0.70
CA LEU A 130 -14.67 -9.49 0.15
C LEU A 130 -15.47 -8.73 -0.91
N ASN A 131 -15.66 -7.42 -0.72
CA ASN A 131 -16.31 -6.57 -1.71
C ASN A 131 -15.49 -6.47 -3.01
N LEU A 132 -14.16 -6.32 -2.93
CA LEU A 132 -13.31 -6.32 -4.12
C LEU A 132 -13.42 -7.62 -4.91
N GLY A 133 -13.46 -8.77 -4.23
CA GLY A 133 -13.62 -10.08 -4.87
C GLY A 133 -14.87 -10.19 -5.75
N LYS A 134 -15.95 -9.47 -5.43
CA LYS A 134 -17.20 -9.48 -6.21
C LYS A 134 -17.03 -8.85 -7.60
N TYR A 135 -16.09 -7.92 -7.76
CA TYR A 135 -15.86 -7.23 -9.03
C TYR A 135 -14.92 -7.98 -9.97
N LEU A 136 -14.31 -9.07 -9.49
CA LEU A 136 -13.39 -9.89 -10.26
C LEU A 136 -14.16 -10.85 -11.18
N LYS A 137 -13.81 -10.96 -12.46
CA LYS A 137 -14.38 -11.96 -13.37
C LYS A 137 -14.03 -13.40 -12.94
N PRO A 138 -14.79 -14.42 -13.38
CA PRO A 138 -14.31 -15.80 -13.37
C PRO A 138 -12.95 -15.90 -14.08
N GLY A 139 -11.98 -16.59 -13.48
CA GLY A 139 -10.59 -16.65 -13.95
C GLY A 139 -9.76 -15.37 -13.71
N GLY A 140 -10.34 -14.35 -13.08
CA GLY A 140 -9.63 -13.11 -12.75
C GLY A 140 -8.67 -13.29 -11.58
N ARG A 141 -7.69 -12.39 -11.48
CA ARG A 141 -6.61 -12.43 -10.47
C ARG A 141 -6.71 -11.25 -9.52
N ILE A 142 -6.44 -11.47 -8.24
CA ILE A 142 -6.34 -10.38 -7.27
C ILE A 142 -5.00 -10.44 -6.53
N GLU A 143 -4.36 -9.29 -6.34
CA GLU A 143 -3.17 -9.15 -5.49
C GLU A 143 -3.35 -8.00 -4.50
N ILE A 144 -3.02 -8.25 -3.23
CA ILE A 144 -3.10 -7.26 -2.16
C ILE A 144 -1.76 -7.15 -1.42
N LEU A 145 -1.42 -5.94 -0.98
CA LEU A 145 -0.29 -5.67 -0.09
C LEU A 145 -0.81 -5.04 1.20
N ILE A 146 -0.57 -5.69 2.34
CA ILE A 146 -1.08 -5.26 3.65
C ILE A 146 -0.06 -5.43 4.78
N TYR A 147 -0.23 -4.69 5.88
CA TYR A 147 0.66 -4.75 7.03
C TYR A 147 0.59 -6.08 7.79
N ALA A 148 1.76 -6.60 8.13
CA ALA A 148 1.98 -7.89 8.80
C ALA A 148 2.09 -7.74 10.33
N LYS A 149 1.51 -8.69 11.09
CA LYS A 149 1.71 -8.78 12.55
C LYS A 149 3.14 -9.19 12.92
N GLU A 150 3.81 -9.89 12.02
CA GLU A 150 5.13 -10.52 12.16
C GLU A 150 6.29 -9.51 12.20
N GLY A 151 6.00 -8.23 11.92
CA GLY A 151 6.93 -7.12 12.07
C GLY A 151 7.31 -6.85 13.52
N SER A 152 8.29 -5.96 13.73
CA SER A 152 8.79 -5.63 15.06
C SER A 152 7.68 -5.14 15.99
N ARG A 153 7.26 -5.98 16.94
CA ARG A 153 6.21 -5.64 17.91
C ARG A 153 6.57 -4.40 18.72
N VAL A 154 7.85 -4.28 19.10
CA VAL A 154 8.35 -3.12 19.86
C VAL A 154 8.23 -1.83 19.04
N ALA A 155 8.64 -1.87 17.77
CA ALA A 155 8.53 -0.71 16.89
C ALA A 155 7.06 -0.30 16.69
N ARG A 156 6.16 -1.27 16.50
CA ARG A 156 4.71 -1.01 16.37
C ARG A 156 4.14 -0.34 17.62
N ILE A 157 4.43 -0.87 18.82
CA ILE A 157 3.97 -0.28 20.08
C ILE A 157 4.50 1.15 20.23
N MET A 158 5.78 1.38 19.94
CA MET A 158 6.39 2.70 20.02
C MET A 158 5.70 3.69 19.06
N MET A 159 5.46 3.28 17.81
CA MET A 159 4.75 4.09 16.83
C MET A 159 3.29 4.35 17.23
N ASP A 160 2.60 3.37 17.84
CA ASP A 160 1.23 3.55 18.35
C ASP A 160 1.16 4.56 19.49
N VAL A 161 2.11 4.51 20.42
CA VAL A 161 2.22 5.48 21.51
C VAL A 161 2.47 6.88 20.93
N LEU A 162 3.44 7.00 20.04
CA LEU A 162 3.79 8.27 19.40
C LEU A 162 2.62 8.85 18.60
N ARG A 163 1.91 7.99 17.86
CA ARG A 163 0.71 8.34 17.10
C ARG A 163 -0.36 8.94 18.00
N LYS A 164 -0.64 8.39 19.19
CA LYS A 164 -1.66 8.92 20.11
C LYS A 164 -1.47 10.41 20.46
N PHE A 165 -0.22 10.88 20.50
CA PHE A 165 0.10 12.29 20.80
C PHE A 165 0.13 13.19 19.55
N ILE A 166 0.49 12.61 18.40
CA ILE A 166 0.74 13.35 17.17
C ILE A 166 -0.49 13.41 16.26
N TYR A 167 -1.36 12.40 16.28
CA TYR A 167 -2.40 12.23 15.24
C TYR A 167 -3.42 13.37 15.21
N LYS A 168 -3.69 14.03 16.35
CA LYS A 168 -4.60 15.19 16.47
C LYS A 168 -3.95 16.52 16.06
N ARG A 169 -2.66 16.55 15.76
CA ARG A 169 -1.94 17.77 15.37
C ARG A 169 -2.19 18.11 13.90
N SER A 170 -1.98 19.38 13.53
CA SER A 170 -2.16 19.84 12.15
C SER A 170 -1.21 19.14 11.18
N HIS A 171 -1.57 19.11 9.89
CA HIS A 171 -0.76 18.52 8.81
C HIS A 171 0.70 19.01 8.83
N ARG A 172 0.92 20.31 9.04
CA ARG A 172 2.26 20.92 9.11
C ARG A 172 3.10 20.38 10.27
N VAL A 173 2.50 20.27 11.45
CA VAL A 173 3.19 19.76 12.65
C VAL A 173 3.54 18.29 12.49
N ARG A 174 2.60 17.48 11.99
CA ARG A 174 2.85 16.05 11.70
C ARG A 174 3.96 15.87 10.68
N ASN A 175 3.94 16.65 9.61
CA ASN A 175 4.99 16.61 8.60
C ASN A 175 6.36 17.01 9.19
N ALA A 176 6.44 18.09 9.97
CA ALA A 176 7.68 18.51 10.61
C ALA A 176 8.23 17.43 11.56
N ILE A 177 7.38 16.84 12.41
CA ILE A 177 7.81 15.77 13.31
C ILE A 177 8.27 14.53 12.53
N SER A 178 7.52 14.13 11.50
CA SER A 178 7.91 13.00 10.65
C SER A 178 9.26 13.22 9.97
N PHE A 179 9.56 14.45 9.55
CA PHE A 179 10.84 14.82 8.96
C PHE A 179 11.99 14.72 9.97
N ILE A 180 11.78 15.20 11.21
CA ILE A 180 12.75 15.06 12.31
C ILE A 180 13.02 13.58 12.60
N ILE A 181 11.97 12.76 12.71
CA ILE A 181 12.09 11.32 12.93
C ILE A 181 12.88 10.67 11.79
N ASN A 182 12.62 11.06 10.53
CA ASN A 182 13.33 10.53 9.38
C ASN A 182 14.82 10.93 9.37
N ILE A 183 15.17 12.15 9.79
CA ILE A 183 16.57 12.55 9.99
C ILE A 183 17.23 11.68 11.05
N MET A 184 16.61 11.53 12.23
CA MET A 184 17.13 10.70 13.31
C MET A 184 17.32 9.24 12.87
N LEU A 185 16.33 8.69 12.15
CA LEU A 185 16.39 7.34 11.62
C LEU A 185 17.49 7.19 10.56
N SER A 186 17.69 8.21 9.71
CA SER A 186 18.76 8.22 8.70
C SER A 186 20.14 8.18 9.35
N ILE A 187 20.35 8.96 10.43
CA ILE A 187 21.58 8.94 11.22
C ILE A 187 21.75 7.56 11.88
N ALA A 188 20.71 7.05 12.53
CA ALA A 188 20.75 5.74 13.19
C ALA A 188 21.07 4.60 12.21
N CYS A 189 20.44 4.59 11.03
CA CYS A 189 20.74 3.64 9.97
C CYS A 189 22.17 3.78 9.44
N GLY A 190 22.67 5.02 9.26
CA GLY A 190 24.04 5.28 8.80
C GLY A 190 25.09 4.79 9.81
N VAL A 191 24.91 5.09 11.10
CA VAL A 191 25.78 4.60 12.19
C VAL A 191 25.75 3.08 12.24
N TYR A 192 24.56 2.48 12.14
CA TYR A 192 24.40 1.03 12.14
C TYR A 192 25.09 0.38 10.93
N PHE A 193 24.95 0.95 9.73
CA PHE A 193 25.61 0.47 8.52
C PHE A 193 27.15 0.56 8.65
N TRP A 194 27.68 1.69 9.09
CA TRP A 194 29.11 1.86 9.35
C TRP A 194 29.65 0.85 10.36
N ALA A 195 28.93 0.62 11.46
CA ALA A 195 29.30 -0.41 12.42
C ALA A 195 29.33 -1.82 11.80
N MET A 196 28.40 -2.16 10.90
CA MET A 196 28.44 -3.46 10.21
C MET A 196 29.68 -3.61 9.33
N VAL A 197 30.09 -2.55 8.62
CA VAL A 197 31.29 -2.53 7.78
C VAL A 197 32.54 -2.69 8.64
N ILE A 198 32.67 -1.91 9.72
CA ILE A 198 33.86 -1.93 10.60
C ILE A 198 34.01 -3.29 11.30
N PHE A 199 32.92 -3.85 11.83
CA PHE A 199 33.00 -5.06 12.65
C PHE A 199 32.87 -6.38 11.85
N ASN A 200 32.83 -6.32 10.51
CA ASN A 200 32.70 -7.47 9.59
C ASN A 200 31.60 -8.49 9.99
N LYS A 201 30.52 -8.01 10.62
CA LYS A 201 29.43 -8.85 11.11
C LYS A 201 28.44 -9.13 9.99
N ARG A 202 28.81 -9.97 9.02
CA ARG A 202 27.94 -10.45 7.91
C ARG A 202 26.68 -11.22 8.35
N ARG A 203 26.44 -11.42 9.65
CA ARG A 203 25.58 -12.51 10.15
C ARG A 203 24.63 -12.17 11.31
N LEU A 204 24.14 -10.92 11.42
CA LEU A 204 23.07 -10.59 12.37
C LEU A 204 21.71 -10.55 11.65
N LYS A 205 21.21 -11.75 11.30
CA LYS A 205 19.86 -11.99 10.75
C LYS A 205 18.84 -12.11 11.88
N SER A 206 18.25 -11.00 12.31
CA SER A 206 17.03 -10.99 13.15
C SER A 206 16.63 -9.54 13.43
N GLY A 207 15.47 -9.11 12.94
CA GLY A 207 14.85 -7.79 13.19
C GLY A 207 15.52 -6.56 12.54
N LYS A 208 16.81 -6.64 12.21
CA LYS A 208 17.63 -5.53 11.67
C LYS A 208 17.51 -5.36 10.15
N ASP A 209 16.95 -6.34 9.45
CA ASP A 209 16.74 -6.31 8.00
C ASP A 209 15.79 -5.17 7.59
N TYR A 210 14.84 -4.80 8.44
CA TYR A 210 13.91 -3.72 8.12
C TYR A 210 14.57 -2.33 8.20
N LEU A 211 15.46 -2.09 9.16
CA LEU A 211 16.20 -0.81 9.23
C LEU A 211 17.18 -0.67 8.06
N ILE A 212 17.83 -1.76 7.68
CA ILE A 212 18.68 -1.82 6.48
C ILE A 212 17.83 -1.61 5.22
N TYR A 213 16.68 -2.27 5.14
CA TYR A 213 15.72 -2.09 4.04
C TYR A 213 15.29 -0.63 3.91
N LEU A 214 14.83 -0.01 5.00
CA LEU A 214 14.46 1.40 5.03
C LEU A 214 15.64 2.31 4.66
N TYR A 215 16.87 1.96 5.07
CA TYR A 215 18.07 2.70 4.69
C TYR A 215 18.26 2.72 3.17
N HIS A 216 18.23 1.56 2.51
CA HIS A 216 18.42 1.43 1.06
C HIS A 216 17.31 2.07 0.24
N LYS A 217 16.08 2.10 0.75
CA LYS A 217 14.94 2.77 0.08
C LYS A 217 15.04 4.29 0.03
N GLY A 218 16.00 4.89 0.76
CA GLY A 218 16.24 6.32 0.71
C GLY A 218 15.22 7.16 1.48
N PHE A 219 15.44 8.46 1.47
CA PHE A 219 14.77 9.39 2.39
C PHE A 219 13.28 9.55 2.09
N ILE A 220 12.89 9.63 0.81
CA ILE A 220 11.50 9.86 0.40
C ILE A 220 10.61 8.67 0.75
N TYR A 221 11.06 7.45 0.47
CA TYR A 221 10.32 6.24 0.83
C TYR A 221 10.11 6.13 2.35
N ARG A 222 11.17 6.38 3.15
CA ARG A 222 11.04 6.41 4.61
C ARG A 222 10.04 7.46 5.08
N GLN A 223 10.02 8.63 4.42
CA GLN A 223 9.08 9.70 4.75
C GLN A 223 7.63 9.24 4.58
N VAL A 224 7.31 8.54 3.48
CA VAL A 224 5.99 7.94 3.24
C VAL A 224 5.64 6.96 4.36
N VAL A 225 6.51 5.99 4.65
CA VAL A 225 6.27 4.96 5.67
C VAL A 225 6.05 5.57 7.06
N ILE A 226 6.84 6.58 7.44
CA ILE A 226 6.69 7.27 8.72
C ILE A 226 5.35 8.00 8.77
N LEU A 227 4.97 8.69 7.69
CA LEU A 227 3.70 9.40 7.63
C LEU A 227 2.50 8.45 7.67
N ASP A 228 2.55 7.29 7.01
CA ASP A 228 1.49 6.27 7.09
C ASP A 228 1.25 5.83 8.54
N ASN A 229 2.33 5.60 9.29
CA ASN A 229 2.26 5.14 10.67
C ASN A 229 1.88 6.23 11.68
N LEU A 230 2.25 7.49 11.43
CA LEU A 230 1.95 8.60 12.36
C LEU A 230 0.64 9.30 12.07
N SER A 231 0.26 9.36 10.81
CA SER A 231 -0.83 10.22 10.38
C SER A 231 -2.15 9.50 10.44
N THR A 232 -2.24 8.19 10.21
CA THR A 232 -3.51 7.50 9.93
C THR A 232 -4.28 7.09 11.22
N PRO A 233 -5.61 7.30 11.27
CA PRO A 233 -6.41 6.99 12.46
C PRO A 233 -6.73 5.50 12.58
N ILE A 234 -6.66 4.78 11.45
CA ILE A 234 -6.95 3.35 11.33
C ILE A 234 -5.71 2.68 10.77
N ILE A 235 -5.19 1.72 11.51
CA ILE A 235 -4.14 0.81 11.07
C ILE A 235 -4.44 -0.55 11.67
N HIS A 236 -4.61 -1.54 10.81
CA HIS A 236 -4.72 -2.94 11.17
C HIS A 236 -3.46 -3.69 10.76
N PHE A 237 -3.11 -4.73 11.52
CA PHE A 237 -2.04 -5.64 11.18
C PHE A 237 -2.64 -7.04 11.14
N PHE A 238 -2.27 -7.85 10.15
CA PHE A 238 -2.83 -9.18 9.94
C PHE A 238 -1.74 -10.26 9.98
N SER A 239 -2.08 -11.43 10.51
CA SER A 239 -1.25 -12.63 10.40
C SER A 239 -1.45 -13.27 9.02
N ARG A 240 -0.51 -14.13 8.64
CA ARG A 240 -0.63 -14.96 7.43
C ARG A 240 -1.97 -15.72 7.36
N ASP A 241 -2.42 -16.28 8.49
CA ASP A 241 -3.61 -17.14 8.54
C ASP A 241 -4.92 -16.35 8.44
N GLU A 242 -4.98 -15.15 9.02
CA GLU A 242 -6.12 -14.23 8.85
C GLU A 242 -6.28 -13.86 7.37
N ILE A 243 -5.18 -13.55 6.69
CA ILE A 243 -5.22 -13.22 5.26
C ILE A 243 -5.67 -14.45 4.48
N ALA A 244 -5.08 -15.61 4.73
CA ALA A 244 -5.43 -16.84 4.04
C ALA A 244 -6.91 -17.22 4.22
N SER A 245 -7.52 -16.92 5.37
CA SER A 245 -8.95 -17.22 5.59
C SER A 245 -9.85 -16.38 4.69
N TRP A 246 -9.49 -15.12 4.39
CA TRP A 246 -10.28 -14.24 3.52
C TRP A 246 -10.37 -14.80 2.09
N PHE A 247 -9.26 -15.31 1.57
CA PHE A 247 -9.21 -15.91 0.24
C PHE A 247 -9.99 -17.24 0.18
N LYS A 248 -9.97 -18.02 1.27
CA LYS A 248 -10.77 -19.25 1.38
C LYS A 248 -12.27 -18.97 1.40
N GLU A 249 -12.71 -17.88 2.05
CA GLU A 249 -14.13 -17.50 2.09
C GLU A 249 -14.70 -17.16 0.70
N LEU A 250 -13.86 -16.63 -0.19
CA LEU A 250 -14.23 -16.36 -1.59
C LEU A 250 -14.05 -17.58 -2.51
N GLU A 251 -13.67 -18.74 -1.96
CA GLU A 251 -13.35 -19.96 -2.72
C GLU A 251 -12.27 -19.73 -3.80
N PHE A 252 -11.33 -18.82 -3.55
CA PHE A 252 -10.26 -18.53 -4.52
C PHE A 252 -9.21 -19.64 -4.55
N GLU A 253 -8.69 -19.89 -5.73
CA GLU A 253 -7.72 -20.93 -6.05
C GLU A 253 -6.32 -20.32 -6.25
N ASN A 254 -5.29 -21.18 -6.35
CA ASN A 254 -3.91 -20.78 -6.62
C ASN A 254 -3.35 -19.73 -5.62
N PHE A 255 -3.78 -19.81 -4.36
CA PHE A 255 -3.39 -18.87 -3.31
C PHE A 255 -1.88 -18.87 -3.03
N LYS A 256 -1.27 -17.70 -3.10
CA LYS A 256 0.14 -17.44 -2.80
C LYS A 256 0.24 -16.30 -1.80
N ILE A 257 1.16 -16.43 -0.84
CA ILE A 257 1.43 -15.36 0.13
C ILE A 257 2.93 -15.27 0.37
N LYS A 258 3.48 -14.07 0.25
CA LYS A 258 4.90 -13.78 0.41
C LYS A 258 5.08 -12.70 1.47
N ASN A 259 5.96 -12.95 2.42
CA ASN A 259 6.37 -11.93 3.36
C ASN A 259 7.39 -11.01 2.66
N ARG A 260 7.08 -9.72 2.62
CA ARG A 260 7.98 -8.68 2.14
C ARG A 260 8.47 -7.92 3.37
N ASN A 261 9.78 -7.94 3.60
CA ASN A 261 10.51 -7.17 4.62
C ASN A 261 10.13 -7.39 6.10
N ASN A 262 9.47 -8.51 6.44
CA ASN A 262 8.92 -8.83 7.76
C ASN A 262 7.78 -7.92 8.23
N ASN A 263 7.41 -6.86 7.51
CA ASN A 263 6.35 -5.93 7.95
C ASN A 263 5.14 -5.89 7.00
N THR A 264 5.21 -6.55 5.84
CA THR A 264 4.11 -6.61 4.89
C THR A 264 3.90 -8.00 4.31
N TRP A 265 2.65 -8.31 3.99
CA TRP A 265 2.24 -9.49 3.23
C TRP A 265 1.79 -9.05 1.84
N CYS A 266 2.38 -9.64 0.80
CA CYS A 266 1.78 -9.71 -0.53
C CYS A 266 0.97 -10.99 -0.59
N ALA A 267 -0.31 -10.92 -0.93
CA ALA A 267 -1.18 -12.07 -1.07
C ALA A 267 -1.91 -12.05 -2.41
N TYR A 268 -1.96 -13.20 -3.07
CA TYR A 268 -2.48 -13.37 -4.42
C TYR A 268 -3.40 -14.58 -4.46
N ALA A 269 -4.45 -14.51 -5.27
CA ALA A 269 -5.21 -15.68 -5.68
C ALA A 269 -5.99 -15.44 -6.98
N GLU A 270 -6.64 -16.49 -7.45
CA GLU A 270 -7.41 -16.51 -8.69
C GLU A 270 -8.86 -16.88 -8.39
N ARG A 271 -9.79 -16.18 -9.00
CA ARG A 271 -11.20 -16.56 -8.95
C ARG A 271 -11.43 -17.77 -9.86
N PRO A 272 -12.11 -18.83 -9.39
CA PRO A 272 -12.45 -19.97 -10.23
C PRO A 272 -13.24 -19.57 -11.49
N PHE A 273 -13.16 -20.41 -12.52
CA PHE A 273 -13.95 -20.23 -13.76
C PHE A 273 -15.43 -20.65 -13.62
N LYS A 274 -15.80 -21.26 -12.50
CA LYS A 274 -17.13 -21.84 -12.25
C LYS A 274 -18.21 -20.76 -12.11
#